data_AF-A0A1H7V0T1-F1
#
_entry.id   AF-A0A1H7V0T1-F1
#
_cell.length_a   1.000
_cell.length_b   1.000
_cell.length_c   1.000
_cell.angle_alpha   90.00
_cell.angle_beta   90.00
_cell.angle_gamma   90.00
#
_symmetry.space_group_name_H-M   'P 1'
#
loop_
_entity.id
_entity.type
_entity.pdbx_description
1 polymer ?
#
loop_
_entity_poly.entity_id
_entity_poly.type
_entity_poly.pdbx_seq_one_letter_code
_entity_poly.pdbx_strand_id
1 'polypeptide(L)' 'MPRPLPLADDRAHLRADCARCAGLCCVAPAFAASADFAIDKPAGTPCVHLADDFRCGVHARLR' A
#
# COMPACT_ATOMS: atom_id res chain seq x y z
N MET A 1 3.88 -31.60 0.08
CA MET A 1 4.21 -30.48 -0.84
C MET A 1 2.89 -29.83 -1.21
N PRO A 2 2.59 -28.57 -0.82
CA PRO A 2 1.35 -27.93 -1.24
C PRO A 2 1.34 -27.81 -2.77
N ARG A 3 0.26 -28.31 -3.38
CA ARG A 3 0.02 -28.22 -4.83
C ARG A 3 -0.10 -26.74 -5.21
N PRO A 4 0.60 -26.24 -6.25
CA PRO A 4 0.39 -24.87 -6.70
C PRO A 4 -1.07 -24.71 -7.11
N LEU A 5 -1.75 -23.76 -6.48
CA LEU A 5 -3.04 -23.28 -6.98
C LEU A 5 -2.75 -22.58 -8.31
N PRO A 6 -3.58 -22.75 -9.35
CA PRO A 6 -3.46 -21.95 -10.55
C PRO A 6 -3.60 -20.49 -10.11
N LEU A 7 -2.50 -19.74 -10.09
CA LEU A 7 -2.53 -18.29 -10.02
C LEU A 7 -3.04 -17.85 -11.39
N ALA A 8 -4.34 -17.99 -11.61
CA ALA A 8 -5.01 -17.22 -12.64
C ALA A 8 -4.54 -15.76 -12.45
N ASP A 9 -4.37 -15.03 -13.55
CA ASP A 9 -3.93 -13.64 -13.54
C ASP A 9 -5.02 -12.70 -12.96
N ASP A 10 -5.69 -13.13 -11.89
CA ASP A 10 -6.64 -12.38 -11.06
C ASP A 10 -5.99 -11.08 -10.55
N ARG A 11 -4.66 -11.05 -10.49
CA ARG A 11 -3.88 -9.86 -10.14
C ARG A 11 -3.89 -8.79 -11.22
N ALA A 12 -4.07 -9.12 -12.51
CA ALA A 12 -4.12 -8.13 -13.59
C ALA A 12 -5.27 -7.12 -13.44
N HIS A 13 -6.34 -7.51 -12.74
CA HIS A 13 -7.48 -6.64 -12.44
C HIS A 13 -7.32 -5.86 -11.13
N LEU A 14 -6.32 -6.18 -10.30
CA LEU A 14 -6.07 -5.46 -9.06
C LEU A 14 -5.49 -4.08 -9.38
N ARG A 15 -6.21 -3.04 -8.98
CA ARG A 15 -5.73 -1.66 -9.00
C ARG A 15 -5.61 -1.18 -7.56
N ALA A 16 -4.53 -0.45 -7.28
CA ALA A 16 -4.38 0.24 -6.01
C ALA A 16 -5.38 1.41 -5.99
N ASP A 17 -6.53 1.20 -5.36
CA ASP A 17 -7.50 2.26 -5.07
C ASP A 17 -7.30 2.76 -3.64
N CYS A 18 -6.32 3.64 -3.47
CA CYS A 18 -6.00 4.22 -2.17
C CYS A 18 -7.11 5.15 -1.65
N ALA A 19 -8.02 5.64 -2.50
CA ALA A 19 -9.17 6.44 -2.08
C ALA A 19 -10.23 5.60 -1.35
N ARG A 20 -10.30 4.30 -1.64
CA ARG A 20 -11.14 3.31 -0.94
C ARG A 20 -10.41 2.54 0.16
N CYS A 21 -9.11 2.79 0.34
CA CYS A 21 -8.30 2.10 1.33
C CYS A 21 -8.40 2.80 2.68
N ALA A 22 -8.61 2.06 3.76
CA ALA A 22 -8.62 2.56 5.15
C ALA A 22 -7.20 2.91 5.66
N GLY A 23 -6.37 3.50 4.82
CA GLY A 23 -4.98 3.83 5.15
C GLY A 23 -4.07 2.60 5.30
N LEU A 24 -4.50 1.41 4.86
CA LEU A 24 -3.76 0.17 5.08
C LEU A 24 -2.35 0.19 4.44
N CYS A 25 -2.21 0.85 3.28
CA CYS A 25 -0.90 1.08 2.66
C CYS A 25 0.02 2.01 3.51
N CYS A 26 -0.56 2.93 4.29
CA CYS A 26 0.18 3.81 5.17
C CYS A 26 0.68 3.11 6.43
N VAL A 27 -0.02 2.08 6.93
CA VAL A 27 0.32 1.44 8.22
C VAL A 27 0.91 0.04 8.08
N ALA A 28 0.42 -0.80 7.16
CA ALA A 28 0.75 -2.23 7.17
C ALA A 28 2.17 -2.56 6.69
N PRO A 29 2.64 -2.09 5.51
CA PRO A 29 3.93 -2.53 4.99
C PRO A 29 5.10 -1.85 5.70
N ALA A 30 6.21 -2.57 5.87
CA ALA A 30 7.52 -1.97 6.08
C ALA A 30 8.13 -1.57 4.72
N PHE A 31 8.92 -0.49 4.69
CA PHE A 31 9.78 -0.16 3.56
C PHE A 31 11.05 0.53 4.04
N ALA A 32 12.13 0.34 3.28
CA ALA A 32 13.40 1.02 3.53
C ALA A 32 13.55 2.19 2.58
N ALA A 33 14.37 3.17 2.96
CA ALA A 33 14.71 4.29 2.10
C ALA A 33 15.31 3.79 0.76
N SER A 34 14.77 4.26 -0.35
CA SER A 34 15.13 3.87 -1.72
C SER A 34 14.80 4.99 -2.71
N ALA A 35 15.02 4.74 -4.00
CA ALA A 35 14.64 5.68 -5.06
C ALA A 35 13.12 5.99 -5.06
N ASP A 36 12.29 5.03 -4.67
CA ASP A 36 10.83 5.15 -4.65
C ASP A 36 10.29 5.58 -3.28
N PHE A 37 11.08 5.43 -2.21
CA PHE A 37 10.68 5.73 -0.83
C PHE A 37 11.73 6.59 -0.13
N ALA A 38 11.43 7.84 0.18
CA ALA A 38 12.41 8.77 0.74
C ALA A 38 12.86 8.46 2.19
N ILE A 39 12.15 7.60 2.91
CA ILE A 39 12.37 7.32 4.34
C ILE A 39 12.26 5.83 4.63
N ASP A 40 12.91 5.41 5.71
CA ASP A 40 12.60 4.13 6.35
C ASP A 40 11.28 4.22 7.09
N LYS A 41 10.49 3.14 7.03
CA LYS A 41 9.25 3.00 7.78
C LYS A 41 9.06 1.55 8.23
N PRO A 42 9.05 1.27 9.55
CA PRO A 42 8.69 -0.05 10.06
C PRO A 42 7.23 -0.42 9.72
N ALA A 43 6.94 -1.72 9.69
CA ALA A 43 5.57 -2.22 9.58
C ALA A 43 4.76 -1.81 10.82
N GLY A 44 3.46 -1.58 10.63
CA GLY A 44 2.55 -1.13 11.70
C GLY A 44 2.71 0.35 12.09
N THR A 45 3.66 1.08 11.51
CA THR A 45 3.88 2.50 11.80
C THR A 45 3.19 3.37 10.74
N PRO A 46 2.39 4.37 11.14
CA PRO A 46 1.82 5.34 10.20
C PRO A 46 2.91 6.07 9.41
N CYS A 47 2.74 6.16 8.10
CA CYS A 47 3.60 7.02 7.28
C CYS A 47 3.17 8.48 7.37
N VAL A 48 4.07 9.38 6.97
CA VAL A 48 3.87 10.85 6.99
C VAL A 48 2.72 11.36 6.11
N HIS A 49 2.15 10.49 5.27
CA HIS A 49 1.07 10.84 4.36
C HIS A 49 -0.31 10.35 4.81
N LEU A 50 -0.41 9.69 5.97
CA LEU A 50 -1.71 9.34 6.55
C LEU A 50 -2.39 10.60 7.07
N ALA A 51 -3.58 10.90 6.55
CA ALA A 51 -4.42 11.98 7.03
C ALA A 51 -5.32 11.52 8.20
N ASP A 52 -5.87 12.49 8.94
CA ASP A 52 -6.73 12.24 10.11
C ASP A 52 -8.05 11.50 9.77
N ASP A 53 -8.43 11.49 8.49
CA ASP A 53 -9.59 10.76 7.97
C ASP A 53 -9.25 9.33 7.50
N PHE A 54 -8.08 8.81 7.89
CA PHE A 54 -7.57 7.47 7.54
C PHE A 54 -7.36 7.24 6.05
N ARG A 55 -7.08 8.29 5.27
CA ARG A 55 -6.73 8.19 3.84
C ARG A 55 -5.27 8.56 3.58
N CYS A 56 -4.70 8.00 2.51
CA CYS A 56 -3.36 8.39 2.06
C CYS A 56 -3.42 9.66 1.20
N GLY A 57 -2.71 10.71 1.61
CA GLY A 57 -2.68 11.99 0.91
C GLY A 57 -1.93 11.99 -0.43
N VAL A 58 -1.03 11.02 -0.67
CA VAL A 58 -0.22 10.96 -1.91
C VAL A 58 -1.08 10.62 -3.13
N HIS A 59 -2.09 9.78 -2.96
CA HIS A 59 -2.93 9.29 -4.05
C HIS A 59 -4.18 10.14 -4.30
N ALA A 60 -4.32 11.30 -3.64
CA ALA A 60 -5.48 12.18 -3.78
C ALA A 60 -5.75 12.62 -5.24
N ARG A 61 -4.75 12.49 -6.13
CA ARG A 61 -4.83 12.83 -7.56
C ARG A 61 -4.79 11.63 -8.51
N LEU A 62 -4.60 10.41 -7.99
CA LEU A 62 -4.55 9.19 -8.78
C LEU A 62 -5.97 8.59 -8.82
N ARG A 63 -6.76 9.07 -9.79
CA ARG A 63 -8.08 8.51 -10.14
C ARG A 63 -7.92 7.47 -11.23
#